data_AF-A0A645GUH7-F1
#
_entry.id   AF-A0A645GUH7-F1
#
_cell.length_a   1.000
_cell.length_b   1.000
_cell.length_c   1.000
_cell.angle_alpha   90.00
_cell.angle_beta   90.00
_cell.angle_gamma   90.00
#
_symmetry.space_group_name_H-M   'P 1'
#
loop_
_entity.id
_entity.type
_entity.pdbx_description
1 polymer ?
#
loop_
_entity_poly.entity_id
_entity_poly.type
_entity_poly.pdbx_seq_one_letter_code
_entity_poly.pdbx_strand_id
1 'polypeptide(L)'
;MNLQTYLINVSTFPDGYASPEWKGKPIFTEAKKITPEAPIITNAPNILLFYTNESAYFLSSELKSTATSVTLADMDNINKLMIDNCGAIIILNPVRANAYEHKKNPASNNDIEVLSKLFISVYDKKDGKILMYKDCIK
;
A
#
# COMPACT_ATOMS: atom_id res chain seq x y z
N MET A 1 -9.66 -18.92 -12.37
CA MET A 1 -10.04 -17.85 -11.41
C MET A 1 -9.64 -18.34 -10.02
N ASN A 2 -8.59 -17.77 -9.43
CA ASN A 2 -8.25 -18.07 -8.03
C ASN A 2 -9.11 -17.18 -7.14
N LEU A 3 -10.05 -17.78 -6.41
CA LEU A 3 -10.77 -17.09 -5.34
C LEU A 3 -9.79 -16.81 -4.20
N GLN A 4 -9.55 -15.52 -3.94
CA GLN A 4 -8.76 -15.09 -2.80
C GLN A 4 -9.68 -15.10 -1.58
N THR A 5 -9.55 -16.14 -0.75
CA THR A 5 -10.38 -16.32 0.44
C THR A 5 -9.79 -15.52 1.59
N TYR A 6 -10.55 -14.57 2.12
CA TYR A 6 -10.18 -13.80 3.31
C TYR A 6 -10.76 -14.49 4.55
N LEU A 7 -9.90 -14.89 5.49
CA LEU A 7 -10.33 -15.34 6.81
C LEU A 7 -10.79 -14.13 7.62
N ILE A 8 -12.11 -13.99 7.80
CA ILE A 8 -12.68 -13.06 8.77
C ILE A 8 -12.58 -13.74 10.13
N ASN A 9 -11.57 -13.37 10.92
CA ASN A 9 -11.47 -13.85 12.28
C ASN A 9 -12.42 -13.01 13.16
N VAL A 10 -13.64 -13.52 13.36
CA VAL A 10 -14.61 -12.96 14.32
C VAL A 10 -14.29 -13.50 15.72
N SER A 11 -13.05 -13.31 16.15
CA SER A 11 -12.67 -13.51 17.55
C SER A 11 -12.49 -12.14 18.17
N THR A 12 -12.80 -12.03 19.47
CA THR A 12 -12.64 -10.85 20.33
C THR A 12 -11.16 -10.48 20.51
N PHE A 13 -10.46 -10.26 19.41
CA PHE A 13 -9.28 -9.43 19.33
C PHE A 13 -9.75 -8.09 18.75
N PRO A 14 -9.35 -6.93 19.31
CA PRO A 14 -9.69 -5.62 18.74
C PRO A 14 -9.13 -5.41 17.32
N ASP A 15 -8.32 -6.35 16.84
CA ASP A 15 -7.43 -6.25 15.71
C ASP A 15 -7.75 -7.26 14.60
N GLY A 16 -8.99 -7.28 14.10
CA GLY A 16 -9.35 -7.92 12.82
C GLY A 16 -9.44 -6.90 11.67
N TYR A 17 -9.51 -7.33 10.40
CA TYR A 17 -9.78 -6.42 9.26
C TYR A 17 -11.10 -5.65 9.41
N ALA A 18 -12.02 -6.13 10.26
CA ALA A 18 -13.24 -5.44 10.66
C ALA A 18 -13.03 -4.40 11.78
N SER A 19 -11.79 -4.13 12.19
CA SER A 19 -11.47 -3.22 13.29
C SER A 19 -11.99 -1.81 12.97
N PRO A 20 -12.76 -1.18 13.87
CA PRO A 20 -13.19 0.20 13.71
C PRO A 20 -12.00 1.16 13.74
N GLU A 21 -10.83 0.75 14.24
CA GLU A 21 -9.67 1.65 14.36
C GLU A 21 -9.15 2.14 13.01
N TRP A 22 -9.21 1.33 11.98
CA TRP A 22 -8.78 1.73 10.63
C TRP A 22 -9.91 2.42 9.86
N LYS A 23 -11.17 2.06 10.16
CA LYS A 23 -12.35 2.66 9.57
C LYS A 23 -12.45 4.13 9.96
N GLY A 24 -12.36 5.03 8.97
CA GLY A 24 -12.43 6.49 9.19
C GLY A 24 -11.07 7.16 9.41
N LYS A 25 -9.96 6.44 9.23
CA LYS A 25 -8.63 7.07 9.15
C LYS A 25 -8.53 7.95 7.90
N PRO A 26 -7.98 9.17 8.01
CA PRO A 26 -7.89 10.08 6.87
C PRO A 26 -7.11 9.48 5.69
N ILE A 27 -6.11 8.61 5.93
CA ILE A 27 -5.36 7.97 4.84
C ILE A 27 -6.25 7.22 3.84
N PHE A 28 -7.32 6.55 4.28
CA PHE A 28 -8.22 5.85 3.36
C PHE A 28 -9.17 6.80 2.64
N THR A 29 -9.50 7.94 3.25
CA THR A 29 -10.24 9.01 2.58
C THR A 29 -9.40 9.65 1.48
N GLU A 30 -8.11 9.90 1.75
CA GLU A 30 -7.17 10.41 0.76
C GLU A 30 -6.87 9.36 -0.32
N ALA A 31 -6.72 8.09 0.04
CA ALA A 31 -6.51 7.00 -0.92
C ALA A 31 -7.65 6.90 -1.95
N LYS A 32 -8.90 7.10 -1.53
CA LYS A 32 -10.07 7.12 -2.43
C LYS A 32 -10.09 8.28 -3.44
N LYS A 33 -9.25 9.30 -3.24
CA LYS A 33 -9.12 10.42 -4.20
C LYS A 33 -8.10 10.11 -5.30
N ILE A 34 -7.27 9.09 -5.14
CA ILE A 34 -6.40 8.59 -6.20
C ILE A 34 -7.30 8.08 -7.33
N THR A 35 -6.94 8.36 -8.58
CA THR A 35 -7.71 7.94 -9.75
C THR A 35 -7.95 6.41 -9.73
N PRO A 36 -9.18 5.92 -9.95
CA PRO A 36 -9.50 4.48 -9.80
C PRO A 36 -8.68 3.53 -10.67
N GLU A 37 -8.10 4.01 -11.77
CA GLU A 37 -7.26 3.20 -12.67
C GLU A 37 -5.77 3.28 -12.34
N ALA A 38 -5.36 4.15 -11.41
CA ALA A 38 -3.96 4.31 -11.06
C ALA A 38 -3.46 3.08 -10.28
N PRO A 39 -2.31 2.49 -10.66
CA PRO A 39 -1.76 1.38 -9.93
C PRO A 39 -1.37 1.81 -8.52
N ILE A 40 -1.78 1.02 -7.52
CA ILE A 40 -1.43 1.27 -6.13
C ILE A 40 -0.37 0.27 -5.68
N ILE A 41 0.70 0.77 -5.06
CA ILE A 41 1.73 -0.02 -4.39
C ILE A 41 1.57 0.21 -2.89
N THR A 42 1.58 -0.86 -2.07
CA THR A 42 1.38 -0.70 -0.63
C THR A 42 2.04 -1.81 0.19
N ASN A 43 2.43 -1.50 1.43
CA ASN A 43 2.83 -2.51 2.40
C ASN A 43 1.64 -3.31 2.99
N ALA A 44 0.39 -2.97 2.64
CA ALA A 44 -0.81 -3.64 3.15
C ALA A 44 -1.97 -3.76 2.15
N PRO A 45 -1.84 -4.60 1.11
CA PRO A 45 -2.81 -4.71 0.02
C PRO A 45 -4.18 -5.22 0.46
N ASN A 46 -4.25 -6.14 1.43
CA ASN A 46 -5.52 -6.67 1.92
C ASN A 46 -6.25 -5.62 2.78
N ILE A 47 -5.52 -4.84 3.59
CA ILE A 47 -6.12 -3.74 4.38
C ILE A 47 -6.70 -2.69 3.43
N LEU A 48 -5.93 -2.30 2.41
CA LEU A 48 -6.36 -1.32 1.44
C LEU A 48 -7.62 -1.79 0.70
N LEU A 49 -7.61 -3.01 0.17
CA LEU A 49 -8.75 -3.59 -0.53
C LEU A 49 -10.01 -3.57 0.33
N PHE A 50 -9.90 -3.92 1.62
CA PHE A 50 -11.05 -3.93 2.51
C PHE A 50 -11.70 -2.55 2.70
N TYR A 51 -10.90 -1.47 2.85
CA TYR A 51 -11.43 -0.14 3.16
C TYR A 51 -11.74 0.74 1.94
N THR A 52 -11.09 0.46 0.82
CA THR A 52 -11.19 1.27 -0.40
C THR A 52 -11.81 0.54 -1.56
N ASN A 53 -11.84 -0.80 -1.53
CA ASN A 53 -12.16 -1.67 -2.68
C ASN A 53 -11.15 -1.56 -3.84
N GLU A 54 -9.98 -0.96 -3.60
CA GLU A 54 -8.91 -0.85 -4.58
C GLU A 54 -7.91 -2.00 -4.43
N SER A 55 -7.57 -2.63 -5.55
CA SER A 55 -6.50 -3.64 -5.60
C SER A 55 -5.13 -2.99 -5.64
N ALA A 56 -4.14 -3.63 -5.02
CA ALA A 56 -2.80 -3.07 -4.96
C ALA A 56 -1.69 -4.14 -5.02
N TYR A 57 -0.54 -3.73 -5.53
CA TYR A 57 0.70 -4.47 -5.46
C TYR A 57 1.28 -4.42 -4.04
N PHE A 58 1.79 -5.55 -3.57
CA PHE A 58 2.53 -5.60 -2.32
C PHE A 58 3.93 -4.99 -2.48
N LEU A 59 4.28 -4.00 -1.67
CA LEU A 59 5.64 -3.47 -1.58
C LEU A 59 6.51 -4.44 -0.78
N SER A 60 7.46 -5.03 -1.49
CA SER A 60 8.26 -6.15 -1.04
C SER A 60 9.75 -5.80 -1.02
N SER A 61 10.49 -6.47 -0.13
CA SER A 61 11.96 -6.46 -0.09
C SER A 61 12.60 -7.62 -0.89
N GLU A 62 11.83 -8.34 -1.71
CA GLU A 62 12.32 -9.42 -2.59
C GLU A 62 13.27 -8.87 -3.66
N LEU A 63 14.10 -9.74 -4.25
CA LEU A 63 15.06 -9.34 -5.30
C LEU A 63 14.42 -9.07 -6.67
N LYS A 64 13.16 -9.46 -6.87
CA LYS A 64 12.46 -9.29 -8.14
C LYS A 64 10.96 -9.06 -7.94
N SER A 65 10.36 -8.22 -8.76
CA SER A 65 8.90 -8.04 -8.80
C SER A 65 8.21 -9.32 -9.28
N THR A 66 6.95 -9.48 -8.88
CA THR A 66 6.06 -10.54 -9.36
C THR A 66 4.77 -9.93 -9.90
N ALA A 67 3.82 -10.76 -10.31
CA ALA A 67 2.50 -10.28 -10.73
C ALA A 67 1.72 -9.55 -9.61
N THR A 68 2.07 -9.77 -8.34
CA THR A 68 1.34 -9.21 -7.18
C THR A 68 2.24 -8.44 -6.22
N SER A 69 3.54 -8.33 -6.51
CA SER A 69 4.50 -7.61 -5.67
C SER A 69 5.47 -6.78 -6.48
N VAL A 70 5.86 -5.65 -5.91
CA VAL A 70 6.84 -4.71 -6.49
C VAL A 70 7.96 -4.52 -5.48
N THR A 71 9.19 -4.41 -5.97
CA THR A 71 10.40 -4.22 -5.15
C THR A 71 11.25 -3.08 -5.70
N LEU A 72 12.00 -2.42 -4.82
CA LEU A 72 12.99 -1.41 -5.22
C LEU A 72 14.18 -2.00 -5.99
N ALA A 73 14.40 -3.32 -5.95
CA ALA A 73 15.39 -3.97 -6.79
C ALA A 73 15.02 -3.91 -8.30
N ASP A 74 13.77 -3.54 -8.61
CA ASP A 74 13.20 -3.47 -9.96
C ASP A 74 12.63 -2.06 -10.22
N MET A 75 13.53 -1.08 -10.26
CA MET A 75 13.17 0.33 -10.42
C MET A 75 12.48 0.64 -11.74
N ASP A 76 12.74 -0.12 -12.81
CA ASP A 76 12.06 0.06 -14.10
C ASP A 76 10.56 -0.20 -13.95
N ASN A 77 10.18 -1.24 -13.20
CA ASN A 77 8.78 -1.50 -12.90
C ASN A 77 8.16 -0.42 -11.99
N ILE A 78 8.89 0.06 -10.98
CA ILE A 78 8.44 1.18 -10.15
C ILE A 78 8.19 2.44 -10.99
N ASN A 79 9.13 2.81 -11.85
CA ASN A 79 9.00 3.99 -12.72
C ASN A 79 7.81 3.86 -13.66
N LYS A 80 7.64 2.69 -14.29
CA LYS A 80 6.48 2.42 -15.14
C LYS A 80 5.16 2.58 -14.38
N LEU A 81 5.05 2.05 -13.16
CA LEU A 81 3.81 2.15 -12.38
C LEU A 81 3.58 3.59 -11.89
N MET A 82 4.61 4.26 -11.40
CA MET A 82 4.48 5.55 -10.71
C MET A 82 4.49 6.76 -11.64
N ILE A 83 5.27 6.71 -12.72
CA ILE A 83 5.48 7.84 -13.65
C ILE A 83 4.57 7.66 -14.86
N ASP A 84 4.70 6.55 -15.60
CA ASP A 84 3.97 6.36 -16.85
C ASP A 84 2.47 6.17 -16.63
N ASN A 85 2.10 5.47 -15.54
CA ASN A 85 0.71 5.16 -15.20
C ASN A 85 0.16 6.01 -14.04
N CYS A 86 0.91 7.02 -13.59
CA CYS A 86 0.52 7.89 -12.48
C CYS A 86 0.03 7.16 -11.22
N GLY A 87 0.74 6.09 -10.86
CA GLY A 87 0.46 5.32 -9.66
C GLY A 87 0.68 6.07 -8.36
N ALA A 88 0.27 5.42 -7.27
CA ALA A 88 0.46 5.91 -5.92
C ALA A 88 1.07 4.82 -5.03
N ILE A 89 1.94 5.23 -4.11
CA ILE A 89 2.44 4.36 -3.05
C ILE A 89 1.74 4.74 -1.75
N ILE A 90 1.02 3.81 -1.15
CA ILE A 90 0.35 3.98 0.14
C ILE A 90 1.10 3.15 1.18
N ILE A 91 1.78 3.81 2.10
CA ILE A 91 2.47 3.17 3.21
C ILE A 91 1.64 3.33 4.47
N LEU A 92 1.00 2.26 4.93
CA LEU A 92 0.33 2.24 6.23
C LEU A 92 1.36 2.06 7.34
N ASN A 93 1.00 2.46 8.57
CA ASN A 93 1.84 2.25 9.76
C ASN A 93 2.35 0.78 9.84
N PRO A 94 3.67 0.54 9.78
CA PRO A 94 4.22 -0.83 9.67
C PRO A 94 3.88 -1.75 10.83
N VAL A 95 3.83 -1.23 12.06
CA VAL A 95 3.48 -2.03 13.26
C VAL A 95 2.10 -2.64 13.09
N ARG A 96 1.15 -1.81 12.64
CA ARG A 96 -0.21 -2.27 12.42
C ARG A 96 -0.29 -3.12 11.16
N ALA A 97 0.24 -2.68 10.02
CA ALA A 97 0.21 -3.42 8.75
C ALA A 97 0.73 -4.86 8.88
N ASN A 98 1.89 -5.03 9.52
CA ASN A 98 2.52 -6.35 9.68
C ASN A 98 1.72 -7.30 10.57
N ALA A 99 0.93 -6.79 11.51
CA ALA A 99 0.06 -7.61 12.36
C ALA A 99 -1.07 -8.30 11.57
N TYR A 100 -1.44 -7.79 10.38
CA TYR A 100 -2.56 -8.33 9.58
C TYR A 100 -2.13 -9.00 8.28
N GLU A 101 -1.08 -8.50 7.64
CA GLU A 101 -0.67 -8.95 6.30
C GLU A 101 0.14 -10.24 6.32
N HIS A 102 0.89 -10.48 7.40
CA HIS A 102 1.76 -11.66 7.58
C HIS A 102 2.60 -12.02 6.34
N LYS A 103 3.05 -11.03 5.56
CA LYS A 103 3.82 -11.25 4.34
C LYS A 103 5.27 -11.62 4.70
N LYS A 104 5.84 -12.54 3.92
CA LYS A 104 7.15 -13.15 4.18
C LYS A 104 8.32 -12.15 4.15
N ASN A 105 8.23 -11.11 3.32
CA ASN A 105 9.29 -10.12 3.09
C ASN A 105 8.71 -8.70 2.88
N PRO A 106 8.29 -8.01 3.96
CA PRO A 106 7.82 -6.63 3.87
C PRO A 106 8.97 -5.68 3.53
N ALA A 107 8.65 -4.56 2.87
CA ALA A 107 9.60 -3.48 2.68
C ALA A 107 10.19 -3.00 4.03
N SER A 108 11.48 -2.72 4.02
CA SER A 108 12.19 -2.16 5.17
C SER A 108 11.91 -0.67 5.35
N ASN A 109 12.28 -0.11 6.50
CA ASN A 109 12.23 1.34 6.69
C ASN A 109 13.14 2.09 5.72
N ASN A 110 14.27 1.49 5.34
CA ASN A 110 15.19 2.06 4.35
C ASN A 110 14.53 2.13 2.96
N ASP A 111 13.78 1.09 2.57
CA ASP A 111 13.01 1.07 1.32
C ASP A 111 12.00 2.22 1.28
N ILE A 112 11.27 2.44 2.37
CA ILE A 112 10.30 3.53 2.50
C ILE A 112 11.00 4.91 2.45
N GLU A 113 12.19 5.03 3.03
CA GLU A 113 12.99 6.26 2.98
C GLU A 113 13.47 6.57 1.56
N VAL A 114 13.93 5.56 0.82
CA VAL A 114 14.31 5.71 -0.59
C VAL A 114 13.11 6.18 -1.43
N LEU A 115 11.95 5.53 -1.28
CA LEU A 115 10.73 5.96 -1.98
C LEU A 115 10.33 7.39 -1.62
N SER A 116 10.46 7.78 -0.34
CA SER A 116 10.16 9.15 0.12
C SER A 116 11.12 10.21 -0.45
N LYS A 117 12.30 9.82 -0.95
CA LYS A 117 13.23 10.72 -1.66
C LYS A 117 12.90 10.83 -3.15
N LEU A 118 12.31 9.79 -3.74
CA LEU A 118 11.98 9.73 -5.17
C LEU A 118 10.63 10.35 -5.51
N PHE A 119 9.67 10.29 -4.57
CA PHE A 119 8.29 10.69 -4.79
C PHE A 119 7.83 11.77 -3.80
N ILE A 120 6.83 12.55 -4.20
CA ILE A 120 6.25 13.60 -3.39
C ILE A 120 5.19 13.02 -2.47
N SER A 121 5.25 13.40 -1.20
CA SER A 121 4.20 13.06 -0.23
C SER A 121 2.99 13.98 -0.40
N VAL A 122 1.86 13.41 -0.82
CA VAL A 122 0.56 14.11 -0.86
C VAL A 122 -0.22 13.94 0.45
N TYR A 123 0.20 12.98 1.27
CA TYR A 123 -0.31 12.76 2.62
C TYR A 123 0.79 12.20 3.51
N ASP A 124 1.07 12.84 4.65
CA ASP A 124 2.05 12.37 5.64
C ASP A 124 1.51 12.59 7.06
N LYS A 125 1.05 11.53 7.71
CA LYS A 125 0.48 11.55 9.06
C LYS A 125 0.82 10.26 9.83
N LYS A 126 0.44 10.20 11.10
CA LYS A 126 0.75 9.08 12.01
C LYS A 126 0.24 7.71 11.56
N ASP A 127 -0.85 7.69 10.79
CA ASP A 127 -1.49 6.49 10.26
C ASP A 127 -0.88 6.00 8.96
N GLY A 128 -0.08 6.83 8.28
CA GLY A 128 0.69 6.43 7.12
C GLY A 128 1.03 7.58 6.19
N LYS A 129 1.47 7.21 5.00
CA LYS A 129 1.95 8.12 3.95
C LYS A 129 1.36 7.74 2.59
N ILE A 130 1.07 8.73 1.75
CA ILE A 130 0.77 8.54 0.33
C ILE A 130 1.80 9.32 -0.47
N LEU A 131 2.51 8.61 -1.36
CA LEU A 131 3.52 9.16 -2.24
C LEU A 131 3.05 9.07 -3.70
N MET A 132 3.32 10.11 -4.48
CA MET A 132 2.99 10.19 -5.90
C MET A 132 4.11 10.87 -6.69
N TYR A 133 4.15 10.63 -8.01
CA TYR A 133 5.02 11.40 -8.89
C TYR A 133 4.48 12.82 -9.06
N LYS A 134 5.37 13.82 -9.02
CA LYS A 134 5.01 15.25 -8.99
C LYS A 134 4.04 15.67 -10.12
N ASP A 135 4.22 15.12 -11.32
CA ASP A 135 3.46 15.52 -12.51
C ASP A 135 2.11 14.78 -12.60
N CYS A 136 1.86 13.85 -11.68
CA CYS A 136 0.61 13.10 -11.56
C CYS A 136 -0.33 13.66 -10.49
N ILE A 137 0.07 14.71 -9.77
CA ILE A 137 -0.74 15.36 -8.74
C ILE A 137 -1.66 16.37 -9.44
N LYS A 138 -2.97 16.27 -9.19
CA LYS A 138 -4.01 17.15 -9.75
C LYS A 138 -4.59 18.08 -8.68
#